data_AF-A0A7C9A784-F1
#
_entry.id   AF-A0A7C9A784-F1
#
_cell.length_a   1.000
_cell.length_b   1.000
_cell.length_c   1.000
_cell.angle_alpha   90.00
_cell.angle_beta   90.00
_cell.angle_gamma   90.00
#
_symmetry.space_group_name_H-M   'P 1'
#
loop_
_entity.id
_entity.type
_entity.pdbx_description
1 polymer ?
#
loop_
_entity_poly.entity_id
_entity_poly.type
_entity_poly.pdbx_seq_one_letter_code
_entity_poly.pdbx_strand_id
1 'polypeptide(L)'
;RCVIEELKSLGSSHARSFDAARKEYKLARCEHEANKSALDCIIETIGENNPEHFFVATQDIELRKRFRKIPGVPVLFGLRNALFLEQLSSFQREFVKSAEEERLRATDLDKKMLQTRVKAILKSE
;
A
#
# COMPACT_ATOMS: atom_id res chain seq x y z
N ARG A 1 -3.69 -5.09 16.98
CA ARG A 1 -4.11 -5.96 18.12
C ARG A 1 -4.03 -7.43 17.74
N CYS A 2 -4.76 -7.87 16.71
CA CYS A 2 -4.83 -9.28 16.28
C CYS A 2 -3.45 -9.95 16.10
N VAL A 3 -2.53 -9.32 15.36
CA VAL A 3 -1.17 -9.83 15.12
C VAL A 3 -0.38 -10.08 16.41
N ILE A 4 -0.53 -9.21 17.41
CA ILE A 4 0.19 -9.34 18.69
C ILE A 4 -0.37 -10.48 19.53
N GLU A 5 -1.69 -10.68 19.51
CA GLU A 5 -2.32 -11.81 20.21
C GLU A 5 -1.99 -13.15 19.54
N GLU A 6 -1.88 -13.19 18.21
CA GLU A 6 -1.38 -14.38 17.52
C GLU A 6 0.09 -14.65 17.84
N LEU A 7 0.95 -13.62 17.83
CA LEU A 7 2.35 -13.78 18.22
C LEU A 7 2.51 -14.29 19.67
N LYS A 8 1.61 -13.86 20.56
CA LYS A 8 1.55 -14.35 21.95
C LYS A 8 1.14 -15.83 22.03
N SER A 9 0.22 -16.27 21.17
CA SER A 9 -0.27 -17.66 21.18
C SER A 9 0.79 -18.68 20.74
N LEU A 10 1.83 -18.23 20.01
CA LEU A 10 3.00 -19.05 19.64
C LEU A 10 3.87 -19.47 20.85
N GLY A 11 3.67 -18.86 22.02
CA GLY A 11 4.26 -19.29 23.28
C GLY A 11 5.74 -18.91 23.46
N SER A 12 6.44 -19.67 24.32
CA SER A 12 7.76 -19.30 24.85
C SER A 12 8.86 -19.19 23.78
N SER A 13 8.76 -19.95 22.69
CA SER A 13 9.70 -19.91 21.57
C SER A 13 9.77 -18.53 20.89
N HIS A 14 8.70 -17.75 20.98
CA HIS A 14 8.58 -16.42 20.38
C HIS A 14 8.50 -15.30 21.42
N ALA A 15 8.76 -15.59 22.70
CA ALA A 15 8.63 -14.63 23.79
C ALA A 15 9.46 -13.36 23.59
N ARG A 16 10.71 -13.50 23.09
CA ARG A 16 11.57 -12.34 22.76
C ARG A 16 10.98 -11.48 21.66
N SER A 17 10.46 -12.10 20.61
CA SER A 17 9.82 -11.39 19.50
C SER A 17 8.53 -10.69 19.95
N PHE A 18 7.73 -11.34 20.80
CA PHE A 18 6.54 -10.74 21.41
C PHE A 18 6.88 -9.51 22.26
N ASP A 19 7.89 -9.63 23.13
CA ASP A 19 8.34 -8.52 23.97
C ASP A 19 8.86 -7.35 23.15
N ALA A 20 9.70 -7.62 22.15
CA ALA A 20 10.22 -6.59 21.25
C ALA A 20 9.06 -5.92 20.48
N ALA A 21 8.18 -6.70 19.86
CA ALA A 21 7.01 -6.19 19.12
C ALA A 21 6.14 -5.25 19.96
N ARG A 22 5.95 -5.58 21.24
CA ARG A 22 5.10 -4.80 22.16
C ARG A 22 5.78 -3.56 22.74
N LYS A 23 7.09 -3.62 22.99
CA LYS A 23 7.83 -2.56 23.72
C LYS A 23 8.56 -1.59 22.79
N GLU A 24 9.09 -2.08 21.68
CA GLU A 24 10.00 -1.33 20.81
C GLU A 24 9.29 -0.66 19.62
N TYR A 25 8.10 -1.15 19.24
CA TYR A 25 7.39 -0.69 18.04
C TYR A 25 6.05 -0.06 18.35
N LYS A 26 5.67 0.93 17.52
CA LYS A 26 4.33 1.52 17.55
C LYS A 26 3.34 0.54 16.92
N LEU A 27 2.33 0.13 17.69
CA LEU A 27 1.30 -0.78 17.23
C LEU A 27 0.24 -0.05 16.41
N ALA A 28 0.00 -0.52 15.19
CA ALA A 28 -1.18 -0.15 14.42
C ALA A 28 -2.45 -0.68 15.10
N ARG A 29 -3.48 0.16 15.18
CA ARG A 29 -4.80 -0.24 15.67
C ARG A 29 -5.57 -0.86 14.53
N CYS A 30 -6.21 -1.99 14.81
CA CYS A 30 -7.13 -2.67 13.88
C CYS A 30 -8.53 -2.61 14.49
N GLU A 31 -9.55 -2.41 13.65
CA GLU A 31 -10.93 -2.17 14.08
C GLU A 31 -11.77 -3.45 14.21
N HIS A 32 -11.13 -4.61 14.31
CA HIS A 32 -11.84 -5.88 14.47
C HIS A 32 -12.54 -5.97 15.82
N GLU A 33 -13.77 -6.50 15.85
CA GLU A 33 -14.47 -6.79 17.11
C GLU A 33 -13.83 -7.99 17.81
N ALA A 34 -13.77 -9.12 17.13
CA ALA A 34 -13.06 -10.32 17.58
C ALA A 34 -11.63 -10.38 17.01
N ASN A 35 -10.72 -11.03 17.71
CA ASN A 35 -9.37 -11.27 17.18
C ASN A 35 -9.45 -12.20 15.97
N LYS A 36 -8.91 -11.73 14.83
CA LYS A 36 -8.72 -12.53 13.62
C LYS A 36 -7.29 -13.05 13.52
N SER A 37 -7.03 -13.89 12.52
CA SER A 37 -5.66 -14.25 12.16
C SER A 37 -4.84 -13.00 11.79
N ALA A 38 -3.53 -13.07 11.96
CA ALA A 38 -2.58 -12.03 11.60
C ALA A 38 -2.65 -11.76 10.09
N LEU A 39 -2.79 -12.82 9.30
CA LEU A 39 -2.97 -12.77 7.85
C LEU A 39 -4.18 -11.90 7.48
N ASP A 40 -5.36 -12.26 7.98
CA ASP A 40 -6.61 -11.56 7.67
C ASP A 40 -6.59 -10.13 8.21
N CYS A 41 -6.01 -9.93 9.41
CA CYS A 41 -5.87 -8.61 9.99
C CYS A 41 -5.05 -7.68 9.10
N ILE A 42 -3.90 -8.13 8.59
CA ILE A 42 -3.03 -7.31 7.73
C ILE A 42 -3.73 -7.02 6.40
N ILE A 43 -4.36 -8.03 5.79
CA ILE A 43 -5.11 -7.86 4.54
C ILE A 43 -6.22 -6.81 4.68
N GLU A 44 -7.04 -6.90 5.73
CA GLU A 44 -8.14 -5.97 5.95
C GLU A 44 -7.64 -4.57 6.34
N THR A 45 -6.51 -4.47 7.04
CA THR A 45 -5.90 -3.17 7.40
C THR A 45 -5.34 -2.45 6.17
N ILE A 46 -4.71 -3.19 5.25
CA ILE A 46 -4.20 -2.63 4.00
C ILE A 46 -5.36 -2.25 3.06
N GLY A 47 -6.41 -3.07 3.02
CA GLY A 47 -7.57 -2.85 2.16
C GLY A 47 -7.20 -2.83 0.68
N GLU A 48 -8.02 -2.17 -0.13
CA GLU A 48 -7.88 -2.16 -1.60
C GLU A 48 -6.91 -1.10 -2.13
N ASN A 49 -6.68 -0.01 -1.38
CA ASN A 49 -5.90 1.15 -1.85
C ASN A 49 -4.83 1.61 -0.86
N ASN A 50 -4.61 0.89 0.24
CA ASN A 50 -3.63 1.24 1.26
C ASN A 50 -3.70 2.71 1.71
N PRO A 51 -4.84 3.16 2.28
CA PRO A 51 -5.08 4.56 2.60
C PRO A 51 -4.06 5.15 3.58
N GLU A 52 -3.54 4.31 4.48
CA GLU A 52 -2.53 4.68 5.49
C GLU A 52 -1.09 4.53 4.96
N HIS A 53 -0.91 4.19 3.69
CA HIS A 53 0.39 4.07 3.01
C HIS A 53 1.39 3.15 3.73
N PHE A 54 0.90 2.03 4.25
CA PHE A 54 1.76 1.06 4.93
C PHE A 54 2.74 0.37 3.99
N PHE A 55 3.93 0.08 4.52
CA PHE A 55 4.85 -0.90 3.97
C PHE A 55 4.57 -2.24 4.65
N VAL A 56 4.52 -3.31 3.87
CA VAL A 56 4.30 -4.66 4.41
C VAL A 56 5.60 -5.43 4.40
N ALA A 57 6.13 -5.77 5.57
CA ALA A 57 7.27 -6.67 5.71
C ALA A 57 6.80 -8.11 5.99
N THR A 58 7.02 -9.04 5.07
CA THR A 58 6.56 -10.43 5.21
C THR A 58 7.45 -11.44 4.50
N GLN A 59 7.63 -12.61 5.13
CA GLN A 59 8.26 -13.79 4.52
C GLN A 59 7.24 -14.70 3.81
N ASP A 60 5.94 -14.46 3.99
CA ASP A 60 4.87 -15.27 3.39
C ASP A 60 4.74 -14.97 1.89
N ILE A 61 4.95 -15.99 1.06
CA ILE A 61 4.94 -15.86 -0.40
C ILE A 61 3.57 -15.46 -0.94
N GLU A 62 2.49 -15.94 -0.34
CA GLU A 62 1.14 -15.70 -0.82
C GLU A 62 0.67 -14.28 -0.46
N LEU A 63 1.03 -13.78 0.73
CA LEU A 63 0.84 -12.37 1.07
C LEU A 63 1.55 -11.43 0.09
N ARG A 64 2.80 -11.74 -0.27
CA ARG A 64 3.54 -10.92 -1.25
C ARG A 64 2.83 -10.90 -2.60
N LYS A 65 2.42 -12.06 -3.13
CA LYS A 65 1.67 -12.13 -4.39
C LYS A 65 0.37 -11.33 -4.34
N ARG A 66 -0.34 -11.36 -3.20
CA ARG A 66 -1.58 -10.61 -3.02
C ARG A 66 -1.32 -9.10 -3.06
N PHE A 67 -0.37 -8.60 -2.27
CA PHE A 67 -0.07 -7.16 -2.20
C PHE A 67 0.53 -6.58 -3.47
N ARG A 68 1.18 -7.38 -4.32
CA ARG A 68 1.59 -6.95 -5.67
C ARG A 68 0.42 -6.55 -6.58
N LYS A 69 -0.81 -6.98 -6.27
CA LYS A 69 -2.04 -6.62 -7.00
C LYS A 69 -2.79 -5.45 -6.35
N ILE A 70 -2.25 -4.87 -5.29
CA ILE A 70 -2.84 -3.73 -4.59
C ILE A 70 -1.97 -2.50 -4.91
N PRO A 71 -2.55 -1.41 -5.46
CA PRO A 71 -1.79 -0.21 -5.72
C PRO A 71 -1.26 0.39 -4.40
N GLY A 72 -0.07 0.97 -4.46
CA GLY A 72 0.47 1.72 -3.32
C GLY A 72 0.91 0.89 -2.12
N VAL A 73 1.12 -0.44 -2.24
CA VAL A 73 1.65 -1.29 -1.18
C VAL A 73 3.07 -1.77 -1.51
N PRO A 74 4.11 -1.16 -0.93
CA PRO A 74 5.47 -1.66 -1.02
C PRO A 74 5.66 -2.87 -0.10
N VAL A 75 6.27 -3.92 -0.64
CA VAL A 75 6.49 -5.18 0.07
C VAL A 75 7.97 -5.37 0.37
N LEU A 76 8.30 -5.65 1.63
CA LEU A 76 9.64 -5.92 2.12
C LEU A 76 9.75 -7.41 2.49
N PHE A 77 10.89 -8.03 2.19
CA PHE A 77 11.20 -9.39 2.66
C PHE A 77 12.69 -9.55 2.93
N GLY A 78 13.03 -10.43 3.87
CA GLY A 78 14.39 -10.81 4.18
C GLY A 78 14.88 -11.94 3.29
N LEU A 79 16.10 -11.79 2.74
CA LEU A 79 16.82 -12.87 2.07
C LEU A 79 18.26 -12.88 2.59
N ARG A 80 18.63 -13.99 3.24
CA ARG A 80 19.93 -14.17 3.92
C ARG A 80 20.15 -13.06 4.97
N ASN A 81 21.09 -12.15 4.70
CA ASN A 81 21.53 -11.08 5.60
C ASN A 81 21.07 -9.69 5.15
N ALA A 82 20.16 -9.59 4.18
CA ALA A 82 19.66 -8.32 3.66
C ALA A 82 18.13 -8.28 3.59
N LEU A 83 17.59 -7.07 3.75
CA LEU A 83 16.18 -6.76 3.48
C LEU A 83 16.06 -6.26 2.05
N PHE A 84 15.09 -6.80 1.32
CA PHE A 84 14.81 -6.43 -0.05
C PHE A 84 13.47 -5.73 -0.10
N LEU A 85 13.46 -4.55 -0.73
CA LEU A 85 12.24 -3.91 -1.17
C LEU A 85 11.87 -4.46 -2.55
N GLU A 86 10.64 -4.97 -2.66
CA GLU A 86 10.14 -5.52 -3.89
C GLU A 86 9.97 -4.43 -4.96
N GLN A 87 10.36 -4.75 -6.20
CA GLN A 87 10.07 -3.88 -7.32
C GLN A 87 8.56 -3.86 -7.59
N LEU A 88 8.04 -2.69 -7.97
CA LEU A 88 6.64 -2.53 -8.35
C LEU A 88 6.25 -3.59 -9.38
N SER A 89 5.05 -4.16 -9.24
CA SER A 89 4.52 -5.09 -10.23
C SER A 89 4.18 -4.35 -11.54
N SER A 90 3.95 -5.10 -12.62
CA SER A 90 3.43 -4.52 -13.87
C SER A 90 2.10 -3.79 -13.63
N PHE A 91 1.22 -4.41 -12.84
CA PHE A 91 -0.05 -3.82 -12.42
C PHE A 91 0.12 -2.49 -11.69
N GLN A 92 1.01 -2.45 -10.69
CA GLN A 92 1.26 -1.21 -9.92
C GLN A 92 1.89 -0.12 -10.80
N ARG A 93 2.80 -0.47 -11.71
CA ARG A 93 3.37 0.47 -12.68
C ARG A 93 2.31 1.04 -13.62
N GLU A 94 1.40 0.21 -14.10
CA GLU A 94 0.31 0.63 -14.97
C GLU A 94 -0.66 1.56 -14.24
N PHE A 95 -1.00 1.25 -12.99
CA PHE A 95 -1.80 2.13 -12.13
C PHE A 95 -1.14 3.50 -11.94
N VAL A 96 0.16 3.53 -11.62
CA VAL A 96 0.91 4.79 -11.47
C VAL A 96 0.90 5.56 -12.79
N LYS A 97 1.15 4.90 -13.92
CA LYS A 97 1.11 5.54 -15.23
C LYS A 97 -0.26 6.16 -15.52
N SER A 98 -1.36 5.43 -15.30
CA SER A 98 -2.71 5.96 -15.53
C SER A 98 -3.05 7.12 -14.61
N ALA A 99 -2.65 7.04 -13.33
CA ALA A 99 -2.89 8.09 -12.35
C ALA A 99 -2.11 9.37 -12.68
N GLU A 100 -0.84 9.23 -13.09
CA GLU A 100 -0.03 10.37 -13.55
C GLU A 100 -0.59 10.99 -14.83
N GLU A 101 -1.00 10.18 -15.80
CA GLU A 101 -1.65 10.67 -17.02
C GLU A 101 -2.94 11.44 -16.72
N GLU A 102 -3.76 10.95 -15.79
CA GLU A 102 -4.96 11.64 -15.34
C GLU A 102 -4.62 13.00 -14.70
N ARG A 103 -3.61 13.04 -13.84
CA ARG A 103 -3.14 14.27 -13.18
C ARG A 103 -2.58 15.31 -14.16
N LEU A 104 -1.98 14.86 -15.26
CA LEU A 104 -1.37 15.72 -16.27
C LEU A 104 -2.34 16.19 -17.36
N ARG A 105 -3.54 15.59 -17.46
CA ARG A 105 -4.53 15.98 -18.46
C ARG A 105 -5.11 17.36 -18.15
N ALA A 106 -5.18 18.20 -19.20
CA ALA A 106 -5.87 19.48 -19.14
C ALA A 106 -7.34 19.27 -18.74
N THR A 107 -7.81 20.07 -17.79
CA THR A 107 -9.20 20.01 -17.35
C THR A 107 -10.14 20.47 -18.48
N ASP A 108 -11.43 20.16 -18.37
CA ASP A 108 -12.39 20.61 -19.39
C ASP A 108 -12.54 22.14 -19.42
N LEU A 109 -12.26 22.81 -18.30
CA LEU A 109 -12.15 24.27 -18.24
C LEU A 109 -10.93 24.75 -19.05
N ASP A 110 -9.76 24.14 -18.84
CA ASP A 110 -8.55 24.48 -19.59
C ASP A 110 -8.78 24.30 -21.09
N LYS A 111 -9.41 23.19 -21.49
CA LYS A 111 -9.79 22.93 -22.89
C LYS A 111 -10.72 24.00 -23.44
N LYS A 112 -11.76 24.41 -22.69
CA LYS A 112 -12.69 25.48 -23.11
C LYS A 112 -11.99 26.83 -23.23
N MET A 113 -11.10 27.17 -22.30
CA MET A 113 -10.31 28.40 -22.35
C MET A 113 -9.38 28.40 -23.57
N LEU A 114 -8.69 27.29 -23.83
CA LEU A 114 -7.84 27.12 -25.01
C LEU A 114 -8.65 27.28 -26.31
N GLN A 115 -9.79 26.60 -26.43
CA GLN A 115 -10.67 26.72 -27.59
C GLN A 115 -11.16 28.15 -27.81
N THR A 116 -11.47 28.87 -26.72
CA THR A 116 -11.92 30.27 -26.79
C THR A 116 -10.80 31.19 -27.28
N ARG A 117 -9.57 31.01 -26.76
CA ARG A 117 -8.40 31.77 -27.22
C ARG A 117 -8.06 31.48 -28.69
N VAL A 118 -8.09 30.20 -29.09
CA VAL A 118 -7.85 29.82 -30.49
C VAL A 118 -8.87 30.47 -31.43
N LYS A 119 -10.17 30.44 -31.09
CA LYS A 119 -11.21 31.11 -31.87
C LYS A 119 -11.04 32.63 -31.95
N ALA A 120 -10.51 33.27 -30.91
CA ALA A 120 -10.24 34.70 -30.91
C ALA A 120 -9.09 35.06 -31.85
N ILE A 121 -8.01 34.26 -31.85
CA ILE A 121 -6.85 34.46 -32.75
C ILE A 121 -7.25 34.28 -34.21
N LEU A 122 -8.00 33.22 -34.53
CA LEU A 122 -8.49 32.95 -35.90
C LEU A 122 -9.48 33.99 -36.42
N LYS A 123 -10.07 34.81 -35.55
CA LYS A 123 -10.95 35.93 -35.94
C LYS A 123 -10.21 37.26 -36.11
N SER A 124 -8.97 37.33 -35.63
CA SER A 124 -8.10 38.52 -35.76
C SER A 124 -7.16 38.48 -36.96
N GLU A 125 -7.10 37.33 -37.66
CA GLU A 125 -6.51 37.15 -39.00
C GLU A 125 -7.59 37.27 -40.08
#